data_AF-A0A7W1C9I4-F1
#
_entry.id   AF-A0A7W1C9I4-F1
#
_cell.length_a   1.000
_cell.length_b   1.000
_cell.length_c   1.000
_cell.angle_alpha   90.00
_cell.angle_beta   90.00
_cell.angle_gamma   90.00
#
_symmetry.space_group_name_H-M   'P 1'
#
loop_
_entity.id
_entity.type
_entity.pdbx_description
1 polymer ?
#
loop_
_entity_poly.entity_id
_entity_poly.type
_entity_poly.pdbx_seq_one_letter_code
_entity_poly.pdbx_strand_id
1 'polypeptide(L)'
;SALILWDVDPLDWHGPGAGAIEERVVGRTRPGSIVLLHTVWQTASALPSTITRLQARGYRLVSLPALAAVGTPTNAHWRNY
;
A
#
# COMPACT_ATOMS: atom_id res chain seq x y z
N SER A 1 7.60 -6.61 -21.30
CA SER A 1 7.10 -6.85 -19.93
C SER A 1 7.56 -5.70 -19.04
N ALA A 2 6.86 -5.45 -17.93
CA ALA A 2 7.28 -4.50 -16.90
C ALA A 2 7.43 -5.24 -15.56
N LEU A 3 8.48 -4.95 -14.80
CA LEU A 3 8.64 -5.42 -13.42
C LEU A 3 7.98 -4.39 -12.49
N ILE A 4 7.03 -4.85 -11.66
CA ILE A 4 6.34 -3.99 -10.69
C ILE A 4 6.68 -4.49 -9.29
N LEU A 5 7.13 -3.57 -8.44
CA LEU A 5 7.40 -3.78 -7.03
C LEU A 5 6.53 -2.83 -6.19
N TRP A 6 6.70 -2.87 -4.88
CA TRP A 6 5.99 -2.06 -3.89
C TRP A 6 6.97 -1.29 -3.01
N ASP A 7 6.51 -0.19 -2.40
CA ASP A 7 7.26 0.57 -1.40
C ASP A 7 6.62 0.49 0.00
N VAL A 8 5.40 -0.04 0.11
CA VAL A 8 4.72 -0.25 1.40
C VAL A 8 4.43 -1.73 1.58
N ASP A 9 5.09 -2.34 2.57
CA ASP A 9 4.84 -3.71 3.04
C ASP A 9 4.45 -3.68 4.52
N PRO A 10 3.20 -4.04 4.88
CA PRO A 10 2.76 -4.13 6.26
C PRO A 10 3.15 -5.44 6.96
N LEU A 11 3.80 -6.37 6.26
CA LEU A 11 4.16 -7.71 6.73
C LEU A 11 2.94 -8.53 7.17
N ASP A 12 1.82 -8.39 6.44
CA ASP A 12 0.56 -9.04 6.75
C ASP A 12 0.62 -10.58 6.65
N TRP A 13 1.55 -11.11 5.88
CA TRP A 13 1.83 -12.55 5.83
C TRP A 13 2.33 -13.13 7.17
N HIS A 14 2.88 -12.31 8.08
CA HIS A 14 3.48 -12.77 9.34
C HIS A 14 2.56 -12.64 10.56
N GLY A 15 1.24 -12.49 10.37
CA GLY A 15 0.34 -12.47 11.55
C GLY A 15 0.38 -11.22 12.47
N PRO A 16 0.69 -9.98 12.02
CA PRO A 16 0.87 -8.85 12.94
C PRO A 16 -0.43 -8.30 13.57
N GLY A 17 -1.60 -8.72 13.10
CA GLY A 17 -2.91 -8.23 13.51
C GLY A 17 -3.43 -7.08 12.64
N ALA A 18 -4.76 -6.95 12.56
CA ALA A 18 -5.42 -5.99 11.68
C ALA A 18 -5.04 -4.52 11.96
N GLY A 19 -4.93 -4.13 13.23
CA GLY A 19 -4.54 -2.78 13.63
C GLY A 19 -3.12 -2.42 13.17
N ALA A 20 -2.17 -3.35 13.33
CA ALA A 20 -0.79 -3.15 12.88
C ALA A 20 -0.69 -3.05 11.34
N ILE A 21 -1.50 -3.82 10.61
CA ILE A 21 -1.58 -3.72 9.14
C ILE A 21 -2.06 -2.33 8.73
N GLU A 22 -3.18 -1.88 9.30
CA GLU A 22 -3.75 -0.57 9.02
C GLU A 22 -2.76 0.56 9.33
N GLU A 23 -2.16 0.57 10.52
CA GLU A 23 -1.19 1.58 10.94
C GLU A 23 0.03 1.64 10.02
N ARG A 24 0.56 0.49 9.61
CA ARG A 24 1.72 0.41 8.71
C ARG A 24 1.37 0.90 7.31
N VAL A 25 0.21 0.51 6.77
CA VAL A 25 -0.23 0.99 5.45
C VAL A 25 -0.45 2.50 5.51
N VAL A 26 -1.35 2.95 6.37
CA VAL A 26 -1.73 4.37 6.47
C VAL A 26 -0.52 5.24 6.84
N GLY A 27 0.37 4.79 7.73
CA GLY A 27 1.53 5.55 8.19
C GLY A 27 2.66 5.66 7.17
N ARG A 28 2.77 4.72 6.23
CA ARG A 28 3.87 4.66 5.25
C ARG A 28 3.44 5.08 3.83
N THR A 29 2.14 5.06 3.52
CA THR A 29 1.63 5.49 2.21
C THR A 29 1.86 6.99 1.98
N ARG A 30 2.40 7.29 0.80
CA ARG A 30 2.60 8.63 0.24
C ARG A 30 2.08 8.68 -1.21
N PRO A 31 1.95 9.87 -1.84
CA PRO A 31 1.51 9.97 -3.22
C PRO A 31 2.37 9.09 -4.15
N GLY A 32 1.71 8.20 -4.89
CA GLY A 32 2.37 7.28 -5.82
C GLY A 32 2.82 5.94 -5.22
N SER A 33 2.61 5.68 -3.93
CA SER A 33 2.95 4.38 -3.32
C SER A 33 2.18 3.21 -3.92
N ILE A 34 2.84 2.05 -3.98
CA ILE A 34 2.24 0.75 -4.27
C ILE A 34 2.30 -0.06 -2.98
N VAL A 35 1.15 -0.52 -2.50
CA VAL A 35 1.02 -1.30 -1.26
C VAL A 35 0.91 -2.78 -1.61
N LEU A 36 1.78 -3.62 -1.03
CA LEU A 36 1.64 -5.07 -1.08
C LEU A 36 0.73 -5.56 0.03
N LEU A 37 -0.25 -6.39 -0.33
CA LEU A 37 -1.15 -7.09 0.59
C LEU A 37 -1.37 -8.52 0.10
N HIS A 38 -1.61 -9.43 1.03
CA HIS A 38 -1.97 -10.82 0.78
C HIS A 38 -3.44 -11.06 1.18
N THR A 39 -4.08 -12.05 0.55
CA THR A 39 -5.46 -12.45 0.87
C THR A 39 -5.50 -13.31 2.13
N VAL A 40 -5.33 -12.67 3.30
CA VAL A 40 -5.37 -13.30 4.63
C VAL A 40 -6.41 -12.64 5.55
N TRP A 41 -6.91 -13.36 6.55
CA TRP A 41 -8.07 -12.94 7.35
C TRP A 41 -7.89 -11.57 8.02
N GLN A 42 -6.73 -11.31 8.61
CA GLN A 42 -6.41 -10.05 9.28
C GLN A 42 -6.34 -8.88 8.29
N THR A 43 -5.88 -9.13 7.06
CA THR A 43 -5.86 -8.12 5.98
C THR A 43 -7.28 -7.80 5.56
N ALA A 44 -8.15 -8.82 5.41
CA ALA A 44 -9.56 -8.60 5.14
C ALA A 44 -10.24 -7.78 6.26
N SER A 45 -9.89 -8.02 7.52
CA SER A 45 -10.37 -7.22 8.66
C SER A 45 -9.84 -5.78 8.67
N ALA A 46 -8.60 -5.55 8.26
CA ALA A 46 -7.96 -4.21 8.23
C ALA A 46 -8.39 -3.36 7.02
N LEU A 47 -8.82 -3.98 5.92
CA LEU A 47 -8.99 -3.31 4.64
C LEU A 47 -10.07 -2.19 4.68
N PRO A 48 -11.25 -2.37 5.29
CA PRO A 48 -12.28 -1.32 5.31
C PRO A 48 -11.83 -0.02 5.98
N SER A 49 -11.18 -0.10 7.15
CA SER A 49 -10.67 1.07 7.88
C SER A 49 -9.46 1.69 7.16
N THR A 50 -8.58 0.86 6.62
CA THR A 50 -7.41 1.31 5.82
C THR A 50 -7.86 2.14 4.61
N ILE A 51 -8.82 1.65 3.82
CA ILE A 51 -9.37 2.37 2.66
C ILE A 51 -9.97 3.70 3.10
N THR A 52 -10.82 3.68 4.14
CA THR A 52 -11.48 4.89 4.68
C THR A 52 -10.46 5.95 5.08
N ARG A 53 -9.40 5.56 5.80
CA ARG A 53 -8.36 6.49 6.26
C ARG A 53 -7.49 7.03 5.14
N LEU A 54 -7.18 6.22 4.12
CA LEU A 54 -6.45 6.69 2.95
C LEU A 54 -7.29 7.69 2.15
N GLN A 55 -8.57 7.41 1.93
CA GLN A 55 -9.49 8.33 1.25
C GLN A 55 -9.66 9.64 2.04
N ALA A 56 -9.79 9.57 3.37
CA ALA A 56 -9.86 10.76 4.22
C ALA A 56 -8.58 11.64 4.16
N ARG A 57 -7.44 11.05 3.79
CA ARG A 57 -6.17 11.77 3.53
C ARG A 57 -6.05 12.30 2.11
N GLY A 58 -7.09 12.15 1.29
CA GLY A 58 -7.13 12.64 -0.10
C GLY A 58 -6.54 11.67 -1.13
N TYR A 59 -6.22 10.43 -0.74
CA TYR A 59 -5.73 9.44 -1.70
C TYR A 59 -6.86 8.88 -2.57
N ARG A 60 -6.55 8.66 -3.85
CA ARG A 60 -7.36 7.86 -4.76
C ARG A 60 -6.70 6.50 -4.92
N LEU A 61 -7.44 5.43 -4.63
CA LEU A 61 -6.99 4.06 -4.89
C LEU A 61 -7.23 3.77 -6.37
N VAL A 62 -6.17 3.42 -7.10
CA VAL A 62 -6.20 3.24 -8.55
C VAL A 62 -5.49 1.94 -8.94
N SER A 63 -5.75 1.46 -10.14
CA SER A 63 -5.02 0.32 -10.72
C SER A 63 -3.59 0.74 -11.12
N LEU A 64 -2.70 -0.24 -11.29
CA LEU A 64 -1.33 0.02 -11.73
C LEU A 64 -1.25 0.74 -13.09
N PRO A 65 -2.05 0.39 -14.12
CA PRO A 65 -2.06 1.16 -15.37
C PRO A 65 -2.49 2.62 -15.19
N ALA A 66 -3.48 2.89 -14.34
CA ALA A 66 -3.92 4.25 -14.06
C ALA A 66 -2.85 5.04 -13.28
N LEU A 67 -2.15 4.40 -12.35
CA LEU A 67 -1.01 5.00 -11.66
C LEU A 67 0.11 5.38 -12.64
N ALA A 68 0.48 4.46 -13.54
CA ALA A 68 1.52 4.68 -14.54
C ALA A 68 1.18 5.82 -15.53
N ALA A 69 -0.10 6.05 -15.80
CA ALA A 69 -0.56 7.17 -16.63
C ALA A 69 -0.42 8.54 -15.95
N VAL A 70 -0.39 8.59 -14.61
CA VAL A 70 -0.17 9.83 -13.84
C VAL A 70 1.33 10.17 -13.74
N GLY A 71 2.19 9.16 -13.81
CA GLY A 71 3.64 9.30 -13.85
C GLY A 71 4.35 7.97 -13.58
N THR A 72 5.64 7.89 -13.89
CA THR A 72 6.44 6.71 -13.57
C THR A 72 7.02 6.86 -12.17
N PRO A 73 6.84 5.88 -11.26
CA PRO A 73 7.53 5.87 -9.97
C PRO A 73 9.05 5.94 -10.22
N THR A 74 9.70 6.98 -9.71
CA THR A 74 11.16 7.10 -9.87
C THR A 74 11.85 6.12 -8.92
N ASN A 75 13.03 5.66 -9.33
CA ASN A 75 13.93 4.81 -8.55
C ASN A 75 14.42 5.42 -7.21
N ALA A 76 13.96 6.61 -6.82
CA ALA A 76 14.62 7.40 -5.77
C ALA A 76 14.37 6.92 -4.33
N HIS A 77 13.64 5.82 -4.09
CA HIS A 77 13.04 5.58 -2.77
C HIS A 77 13.24 4.20 -2.15
N TRP A 78 13.89 3.25 -2.81
CA TRP A 78 14.24 1.94 -2.25
C TRP A 78 15.46 2.00 -1.30
N ARG A 79 15.69 3.13 -0.63
CA ARG A 79 16.95 3.42 0.03
C ARG A 79 17.22 2.63 1.31
N ASN A 80 16.34 1.76 1.79
CA ASN A 80 16.56 0.93 2.98
C ASN A 80 15.70 -0.35 2.99
N TYR A 81 16.05 -1.31 2.13
CA TYR A 81 16.07 -2.72 2.54
C TYR A 81 17.53 -3.15 2.64
#